data_AF-A0A318CRA7-F1
#
_entry.id   AF-A0A318CRA7-F1
#
_cell.length_a   1.000
_cell.length_b   1.000
_cell.length_c   1.000
_cell.angle_alpha   90.00
_cell.angle_beta   90.00
_cell.angle_gamma   90.00
#
_symmetry.space_group_name_H-M   'P 1'
#
loop_
_entity.id
_entity.type
_entity.pdbx_description
1 polymer ?
#
loop_
_entity_poly.entity_id
_entity_poly.type
_entity_poly.pdbx_seq_one_letter_code
_entity_poly.pdbx_strand_id
1 'polypeptide(L)'
;MEKFCFSRFIFSARCKTAIFLPPYLGSTLRGGFGHAFRRIVCALKGKECTDCLLKHQCIYAYVFETPIPEDAQMMRKYTAAPHPFILYPLSLNLL
;
A
#
# COMPACT_ATOMS: atom_id res chain seq x y z
N MET A 1 -23.61 0.44 12.87
CA MET A 1 -22.30 -0.07 12.42
C MET A 1 -22.38 -0.29 10.93
N GLU A 2 -21.60 0.46 10.15
CA GLU A 2 -21.48 0.21 8.72
C GLU A 2 -20.84 -1.16 8.48
N LYS A 3 -21.29 -1.85 7.43
CA LYS A 3 -20.73 -3.15 7.04
C LYS A 3 -19.40 -2.93 6.36
N PHE A 4 -18.33 -3.48 6.93
CA PHE A 4 -17.02 -3.49 6.29
C PHE A 4 -16.94 -4.68 5.32
N CYS A 5 -16.65 -4.42 4.05
CA CYS A 5 -16.51 -5.45 3.03
C CYS A 5 -15.04 -5.57 2.61
N PHE A 6 -14.52 -6.79 2.62
CA PHE A 6 -13.19 -7.09 2.11
C PHE A 6 -13.30 -7.92 0.84
N SER A 7 -12.42 -7.65 -0.11
CA SER A 7 -12.18 -8.53 -1.26
C SER A 7 -10.80 -9.15 -1.13
N ARG A 8 -10.72 -10.47 -1.28
CA ARG A 8 -9.45 -11.22 -1.23
C ARG A 8 -8.98 -11.53 -2.64
N PHE A 9 -7.75 -11.14 -2.94
CA PHE A 9 -7.08 -11.44 -4.20
C PHE A 9 -5.83 -12.30 -3.91
N ILE A 10 -5.60 -13.32 -4.72
CA ILE A 10 -4.43 -14.19 -4.62
C ILE A 10 -3.61 -14.00 -5.89
N PHE A 11 -2.34 -13.61 -5.71
CA PHE A 11 -1.38 -13.44 -6.78
C PHE A 11 -0.29 -14.50 -6.66
N SER A 12 -0.07 -15.26 -7.72
CA SER A 12 1.03 -16.22 -7.82
C SER A 12 2.05 -15.72 -8.85
N ALA A 13 3.32 -15.67 -8.47
CA ALA A 13 4.41 -15.30 -9.37
C ALA A 13 5.55 -16.31 -9.26
N ARG A 14 6.32 -16.45 -10.35
CA ARG A 14 7.53 -17.28 -10.40
C ARG A 14 8.70 -16.42 -10.86
N CYS A 15 9.82 -16.55 -10.18
CA CYS A 15 11.07 -15.91 -10.55
C CYS A 15 11.56 -16.47 -11.90
N LYS A 16 11.88 -15.60 -12.85
CA LYS A 16 12.44 -16.01 -14.15
C LYS A 16 13.94 -16.32 -14.09
N THR A 17 14.60 -15.82 -13.04
CA THR A 17 16.02 -16.01 -12.75
C THR A 17 16.17 -16.26 -11.24
N ALA A 18 17.34 -16.74 -10.83
CA ALA A 18 17.67 -16.79 -9.41
C ALA A 18 17.61 -15.37 -8.80
N ILE A 19 16.98 -15.26 -7.63
CA ILE A 19 16.91 -14.02 -6.87
C ILE A 19 17.15 -14.32 -5.39
N PHE A 20 17.67 -13.33 -4.67
CA PHE A 20 17.78 -13.38 -3.21
C PHE A 20 16.53 -12.75 -2.60
N LEU A 21 15.77 -13.53 -1.82
CA LEU A 21 14.68 -12.99 -1.01
C LEU A 21 15.23 -12.57 0.35
N PRO A 22 15.04 -11.31 0.77
CA PRO A 22 15.43 -10.91 2.12
C PRO A 22 14.53 -11.60 3.16
N PRO A 23 14.98 -11.68 4.43
CA PRO A 23 14.20 -12.28 5.50
C PRO A 23 12.85 -11.57 5.77
N TYR A 24 12.71 -10.32 5.31
CA TYR A 24 11.53 -9.48 5.50
C TYR A 24 10.64 -9.39 4.24
N LEU A 25 10.23 -10.54 3.70
CA LEU A 25 9.52 -10.63 2.41
C LEU A 25 8.30 -9.71 2.32
N GLY A 26 7.51 -9.59 3.40
CA GLY A 26 6.33 -8.72 3.43
C GLY A 26 6.67 -7.24 3.16
N SER A 27 7.77 -6.75 3.74
CA SER A 27 8.24 -5.37 3.52
C SER A 27 8.69 -5.18 2.07
N THR A 28 9.46 -6.13 1.54
CA THR A 28 9.94 -6.10 0.15
C THR A 28 8.77 -6.11 -0.85
N LEU A 29 7.78 -6.98 -0.64
CA LEU A 29 6.60 -7.05 -1.50
C LEU A 29 5.73 -5.80 -1.37
N ARG A 30 5.54 -5.26 -0.16
CA ARG A 30 4.83 -3.98 0.05
C ARG A 30 5.53 -2.84 -0.68
N GLY A 31 6.85 -2.74 -0.57
CA GLY A 31 7.65 -1.73 -1.26
C GLY A 31 7.53 -1.88 -2.77
N GLY A 32 7.74 -3.08 -3.30
CA GLY A 32 7.60 -3.36 -4.75
C GLY A 32 6.21 -3.04 -5.29
N PHE A 33 5.16 -3.43 -4.56
CA PHE A 33 3.78 -3.10 -4.92
C PHE A 33 3.55 -1.59 -4.90
N GLY A 34 3.98 -0.88 -3.85
CA GLY A 34 3.86 0.58 -3.77
C GLY A 34 4.57 1.31 -4.90
N HIS A 35 5.82 0.93 -5.21
CA HIS A 35 6.56 1.52 -6.33
C HIS A 35 5.88 1.25 -7.67
N ALA A 36 5.45 0.02 -7.93
CA ALA A 36 4.75 -0.34 -9.16
C ALA A 36 3.43 0.41 -9.29
N PHE A 37 2.64 0.48 -8.22
CA PHE A 37 1.36 1.17 -8.17
C PHE A 37 1.54 2.67 -8.40
N ARG A 38 2.45 3.33 -7.67
CA ARG A 38 2.79 4.76 -7.87
C ARG A 38 3.15 5.03 -9.32
N ARG A 39 4.01 4.19 -9.93
CA ARG A 39 4.45 4.37 -11.32
C ARG A 39 3.28 4.33 -12.31
N ILE A 40 2.27 3.50 -12.05
CA ILE A 40 1.11 3.32 -12.93
C ILE A 40 0.11 4.47 -12.75
N VAL A 41 -0.22 4.85 -11.51
CA VAL A 41 -1.36 5.74 -11.23
C VAL A 41 -0.97 7.21 -11.01
N CYS A 42 0.30 7.51 -10.73
CA CYS A 42 0.72 8.87 -10.40
C CYS A 42 0.76 9.78 -11.63
N ALA A 43 -0.09 10.82 -11.61
CA ALA A 43 -0.11 11.87 -12.63
C ALA A 43 1.08 12.87 -12.51
N LEU A 44 1.60 13.06 -11.29
CA LEU A 44 2.65 14.04 -10.97
C LEU A 44 3.95 13.35 -10.57
N LYS A 45 4.60 12.70 -11.55
CA LYS A 45 5.84 11.93 -11.33
C LYS A 45 6.95 12.80 -10.75
N GLY A 46 7.75 12.24 -9.84
CA GLY A 46 8.93 12.91 -9.27
C GLY A 46 8.67 13.90 -8.13
N LYS A 47 7.43 14.06 -7.68
CA LYS A 47 7.09 14.82 -6.46
C LYS A 47 6.77 13.90 -5.29
N GLU A 48 7.15 14.32 -4.10
CA GLU A 48 6.75 13.65 -2.85
C GLU A 48 5.24 13.81 -2.61
N CYS A 49 4.62 12.80 -2.01
CA CYS A 49 3.17 12.75 -1.83
C CYS A 49 2.70 13.67 -0.70
N THR A 50 3.58 14.06 0.22
CA THR A 50 3.32 14.96 1.35
C THR A 50 2.79 16.31 0.90
N ASP A 51 3.39 16.87 -0.14
CA ASP A 51 3.13 18.23 -0.67
C ASP A 51 2.38 18.19 -2.01
N CYS A 52 1.75 17.06 -2.31
CA CYS A 52 1.04 16.86 -3.56
C CYS A 52 -0.34 17.54 -3.53
N LEU A 53 -0.63 18.38 -4.52
CA LEU A 53 -1.93 19.05 -4.68
C LEU A 53 -3.11 18.07 -4.79
N LEU A 54 -2.85 16.83 -5.20
CA LEU A 54 -3.86 15.79 -5.36
C LEU A 54 -3.96 14.84 -4.16
N LYS A 55 -3.25 15.09 -3.05
CA LYS A 55 -3.11 14.15 -1.92
C LYS A 55 -4.43 13.56 -1.41
N HIS A 56 -5.50 14.36 -1.35
CA HIS A 56 -6.82 13.91 -0.87
C HIS A 56 -7.70 13.23 -1.94
N GLN A 57 -7.34 13.31 -3.22
CA GLN A 57 -8.06 12.69 -4.34
C GLN A 57 -7.24 11.62 -5.08
N CYS A 58 -5.97 11.46 -4.71
CA CYS A 58 -5.04 10.56 -5.37
C CYS A 58 -5.20 9.13 -4.84
N ILE A 59 -5.45 8.18 -5.75
CA ILE A 59 -5.61 6.77 -5.38
C ILE A 59 -4.34 6.17 -4.76
N TYR A 60 -3.15 6.57 -5.19
CA TYR A 60 -1.91 6.17 -4.54
C TYR A 60 -1.86 6.66 -3.09
N ALA A 61 -2.16 7.95 -2.88
CA ALA A 61 -2.15 8.54 -1.55
C ALA A 61 -3.18 7.87 -0.64
N TYR A 62 -4.39 7.60 -1.12
CA TYR A 62 -5.41 6.87 -0.36
C TYR A 62 -4.93 5.49 0.11
N VAL A 63 -4.27 4.72 -0.77
CA VAL A 63 -3.86 3.34 -0.48
C VAL A 63 -2.58 3.27 0.37
N PHE A 64 -1.55 4.07 0.05
CA PHE A 64 -0.20 3.92 0.62
C PHE A 64 0.23 4.99 1.62
N GLU A 65 -0.35 6.19 1.56
CA GLU A 65 -0.06 7.28 2.50
C GLU A 65 -1.21 7.44 3.51
N THR A 66 -2.43 7.11 3.09
CA THR A 66 -3.71 7.17 3.79
C THR A 66 -3.82 8.39 4.71
N PRO A 67 -3.83 9.62 4.13
CA PRO A 67 -3.87 10.84 4.92
C PRO A 67 -5.15 10.88 5.76
N ILE A 68 -5.03 11.38 7.00
CA ILE A 68 -6.18 11.56 7.88
C ILE A 68 -7.09 12.64 7.27
N PRO A 69 -8.41 12.38 7.14
CA PRO A 69 -9.36 13.39 6.71
C PRO A 69 -9.33 14.63 7.62
N GLU A 70 -9.47 15.82 7.03
CA GLU A 70 -9.39 17.09 7.79
C GLU A 70 -10.46 17.20 8.89
N ASP A 71 -11.62 16.57 8.67
CA ASP A 71 -12.77 16.54 9.57
C ASP A 71 -12.72 15.38 10.57
N ALA A 72 -11.67 14.56 10.58
CA ALA A 72 -11.57 13.40 11.45
C ALA A 72 -11.65 13.80 12.93
N GLN A 73 -12.60 13.22 13.69
CA GLN A 73 -12.74 13.48 15.12
C GLN A 73 -11.93 12.52 16.00
N MET A 74 -11.45 11.41 15.43
CA MET A 74 -10.69 10.38 16.12
C MET A 74 -9.31 10.19 15.48
N MET A 75 -8.36 9.60 16.22
CA MET A 75 -7.02 9.24 15.73
C MET A 75 -6.16 10.42 15.23
N ARG A 76 -6.43 11.67 15.67
CA ARG A 76 -5.67 12.89 15.28
C ARG A 76 -4.18 12.89 15.65
N LYS A 77 -3.74 11.98 16.53
CA LYS A 77 -2.34 11.86 16.95
C LYS A 77 -1.50 10.99 16.00
N TYR A 78 -2.13 10.24 15.10
CA TYR A 78 -1.44 9.43 14.11
C TYR A 78 -1.07 10.29 12.89
N THR A 79 -0.06 9.86 12.14
CA THR A 79 0.37 10.55 10.91
C THR A 79 -0.43 10.10 9.68
N ALA A 80 -1.08 8.94 9.76
CA ALA A 80 -1.91 8.34 8.73
C ALA A 80 -3.04 7.52 9.37
N ALA A 81 -4.16 7.39 8.67
CA ALA A 81 -5.18 6.42 9.01
C ALA A 81 -4.73 4.99 8.60
N PRO A 82 -5.36 3.93 9.13
CA PRO A 82 -5.00 2.56 8.76
C PRO A 82 -5.12 2.33 7.25
N HIS A 83 -4.04 1.84 6.63
CA HIS A 83 -4.05 1.56 5.19
C HIS A 83 -5.14 0.55 4.83
N PRO A 84 -5.91 0.76 3.75
CA PRO A 84 -7.11 -0.02 3.43
C PRO A 84 -6.80 -1.37 2.78
N PHE A 85 -5.62 -1.94 3.02
CA PHE A 85 -5.22 -3.23 2.47
C PHE A 85 -4.31 -4.01 3.42
N ILE A 86 -4.35 -5.34 3.30
CA ILE A 86 -3.45 -6.24 4.00
C ILE A 86 -2.64 -6.97 2.92
N LEU A 87 -1.32 -6.85 2.97
CA LEU A 87 -0.43 -7.69 2.18
C LEU A 87 0.01 -8.85 3.05
N TYR A 88 -0.61 -10.01 2.82
CA TYR A 88 -0.25 -11.25 3.49
C TYR A 88 0.65 -12.06 2.56
N PRO A 89 1.99 -12.07 2.76
CA PRO A 89 2.81 -13.05 2.08
C PRO A 89 2.39 -14.41 2.62
N LEU A 90 1.83 -15.27 1.76
CA LEU A 90 1.70 -16.69 2.10
C LEU A 90 3.11 -17.16 2.45
N SER A 91 3.32 -17.51 3.72
CA SER A 91 4.60 -18.03 4.16
C SER A 91 4.97 -19.20 3.27
N LEU A 92 6.26 -19.30 2.95
CA LEU A 92 6.84 -20.45 2.24
C LEU A 92 6.87 -21.72 3.14
N ASN A 93 5.90 -21.88 4.04
CA ASN A 93 5.76 -23.02 4.96
C ASN A 93 4.48 -23.81 4.63
N LEU A 94 4.39 -24.26 3.38
CA LEU A 94 3.59 -25.42 2.99
C LEU A 94 4.49 -26.41 2.24
N LEU A 95 5.55 -26.85 2.92
CA LEU A 95 6.21 -28.15 2.78
C LEU A 95 6.71 -28.57 4.17
#